data_AF-A0A2D4M1Z9-F1
#
_entry.id   AF-A0A2D4M1Z9-F1
#
_cell.length_a   1.000
_cell.length_b   1.000
_cell.length_c   1.000
_cell.angle_alpha   90.00
_cell.angle_beta   90.00
_cell.angle_gamma   90.00
#
_symmetry.space_group_name_H-M   'P 1'
#
loop_
_entity.id
_entity.type
_entity.pdbx_description
1 polymer ?
#
loop_
_entity_poly.entity_id
_entity_poly.type
_entity_poly.pdbx_seq_one_letter_code
_entity_poly.pdbx_strand_id
1 'polypeptide(L)'
;MVHLSWNIARNIKVPDPKLFEMIKYCLLRTLKQCQTLREALIAAGKEIVWHGRTKEEPAHYCSICEVEVFNLLYVTNESNSQKTYVVNCLDCARKINGNLENFVVLEQYRMEDLMQIYDQFTLAPPLPSSSS
;
A
#
# COMPACT_ATOMS: atom_id res chain seq x y z
N MET A 1 -4.75 -8.79 0.70
CA MET A 1 -4.93 -8.78 -0.78
C MET A 1 -4.60 -7.45 -1.46
N VAL A 2 -4.11 -6.43 -0.75
CA VAL A 2 -3.92 -5.07 -1.30
C VAL A 2 -2.79 -5.05 -2.33
N HIS A 3 -1.61 -5.55 -1.95
CA HIS A 3 -0.42 -5.57 -2.81
C HIS A 3 -0.67 -6.33 -4.12
N LEU A 4 -1.38 -7.46 -4.06
CA LEU A 4 -1.77 -8.20 -5.26
C LEU A 4 -2.68 -7.37 -6.17
N SER A 5 -3.70 -6.70 -5.63
CA SER A 5 -4.58 -5.82 -6.43
C SER A 5 -3.80 -4.73 -7.16
N TRP A 6 -2.85 -4.09 -6.48
CA TRP A 6 -1.97 -3.06 -7.10
C TRP A 6 -1.03 -3.65 -8.16
N ASN A 7 -0.51 -4.86 -7.95
CA ASN A 7 0.30 -5.54 -8.97
C ASN A 7 -0.51 -5.97 -10.20
N ILE A 8 -1.74 -6.44 -10.00
CA ILE A 8 -2.67 -6.76 -11.10
C ILE A 8 -2.94 -5.48 -11.89
N ALA A 9 -3.26 -4.38 -11.21
CA ALA A 9 -3.56 -3.09 -11.85
C ALA A 9 -2.39 -2.56 -12.71
N ARG A 10 -1.15 -2.79 -12.27
CA ARG A 10 0.05 -2.37 -12.99
C ARG A 10 0.37 -3.25 -14.20
N ASN A 11 0.13 -4.56 -14.12
CA ASN A 11 0.74 -5.51 -15.06
C ASN A 11 -0.27 -6.29 -15.91
N ILE A 12 -1.57 -6.29 -15.57
CA ILE A 12 -2.57 -7.17 -16.18
C ILE A 12 -3.74 -6.35 -16.73
N LYS A 13 -4.06 -6.59 -18.00
CA LYS A 13 -5.29 -6.08 -18.63
C LYS A 13 -6.45 -7.01 -18.25
N VAL A 14 -7.46 -6.47 -17.58
CA VAL A 14 -8.62 -7.25 -17.10
C VAL A 14 -9.80 -7.02 -18.04
N PRO A 15 -10.25 -8.04 -18.81
CA PRO A 15 -11.39 -7.91 -19.72
C PRO A 15 -12.74 -8.21 -19.05
N ASP A 16 -12.74 -8.92 -17.91
CA ASP A 16 -13.97 -9.22 -17.17
C ASP A 16 -14.45 -7.98 -16.39
N PRO A 17 -15.64 -7.43 -16.68
CA PRO A 17 -16.11 -6.19 -16.05
C PRO A 17 -16.27 -6.31 -14.53
N LYS A 18 -16.74 -7.45 -14.04
CA LYS A 18 -16.98 -7.65 -12.61
C LYS A 18 -15.67 -7.68 -11.83
N LEU A 19 -14.67 -8.42 -12.31
CA LEU A 19 -13.34 -8.45 -11.72
C LEU A 19 -12.65 -7.09 -11.80
N PHE A 20 -12.78 -6.39 -12.94
CA PHE A 20 -12.28 -5.02 -13.08
C PHE A 20 -12.86 -4.09 -12.02
N GLU A 21 -14.18 -4.06 -11.85
CA GLU A 21 -14.85 -3.23 -10.84
C GLU A 21 -14.39 -3.58 -9.42
N MET A 22 -14.28 -4.87 -9.09
CA MET A 22 -13.81 -5.31 -7.77
C MET A 22 -12.38 -4.84 -7.48
N ILE A 23 -11.48 -4.96 -8.46
CA ILE A 23 -10.09 -4.51 -8.32
C ILE A 23 -10.07 -2.98 -8.23
N LYS A 24 -10.73 -2.27 -9.16
CA LYS A 24 -10.78 -0.81 -9.21
C LYS A 24 -11.30 -0.23 -7.89
N TYR A 25 -12.32 -0.84 -7.31
CA TYR A 25 -12.85 -0.45 -6.00
C TYR A 25 -11.87 -0.72 -4.84
N CYS A 26 -11.14 -1.86 -4.88
CA CYS A 26 -10.06 -2.14 -3.93
C CYS A 26 -8.96 -1.06 -4.00
N LEU A 27 -8.51 -0.69 -5.20
CA LEU A 27 -7.52 0.36 -5.42
C LEU A 27 -8.01 1.71 -4.88
N LEU A 28 -9.26 2.10 -5.19
CA LEU A 28 -9.83 3.37 -4.73
C LEU A 28 -9.85 3.46 -3.20
N ARG A 29 -10.32 2.40 -2.53
CA ARG A 29 -10.37 2.37 -1.06
C ARG A 29 -8.98 2.46 -0.44
N THR A 30 -8.03 1.71 -0.99
CA THR A 30 -6.66 1.67 -0.45
C THR A 30 -5.90 2.97 -0.75
N LEU A 31 -6.12 3.60 -1.89
CA LEU A 31 -5.58 4.93 -2.23
C LEU A 31 -6.11 6.00 -1.26
N LYS A 32 -7.42 6.05 -1.04
CA LYS A 32 -8.05 6.97 -0.08
C LYS A 32 -7.51 6.75 1.33
N GLN A 33 -7.39 5.49 1.76
CA GLN A 33 -6.83 5.16 3.07
C GLN A 33 -5.38 5.64 3.20
N CYS A 34 -4.53 5.40 2.20
CA CYS A 34 -3.14 5.88 2.21
C CYS A 34 -3.09 7.41 2.31
N GLN A 35 -3.89 8.11 1.50
CA GLN A 35 -3.95 9.57 1.52
C GLN A 35 -4.37 10.11 2.89
N THR A 36 -5.50 9.64 3.42
CA THR A 36 -6.02 10.10 4.72
C THR A 36 -5.04 9.84 5.86
N LEU A 37 -4.40 8.66 5.87
CA LEU A 37 -3.40 8.33 6.89
C LEU A 37 -2.16 9.22 6.77
N ARG A 38 -1.67 9.44 5.56
CA ARG A 38 -0.51 10.30 5.29
C ARG A 38 -0.78 11.75 5.73
N GLU A 39 -1.94 12.30 5.38
CA GLU A 39 -2.35 13.64 5.79
C GLU A 39 -2.48 13.75 7.31
N ALA A 40 -3.06 12.75 7.98
CA ALA A 40 -3.16 12.71 9.43
C ALA A 40 -1.79 12.67 10.13
N LEU A 41 -0.82 11.94 9.57
CA LEU A 41 0.55 11.89 10.09
C LEU A 41 1.26 13.24 9.93
N ILE A 42 1.12 13.88 8.76
CA ILE A 42 1.67 15.22 8.51
C ILE A 42 1.05 16.24 9.46
N ALA A 43 -0.27 16.21 9.64
CA ALA A 43 -0.97 17.11 10.57
C ALA A 43 -0.54 16.91 12.02
N ALA A 44 -0.16 15.68 12.40
CA ALA A 44 0.40 15.37 13.71
C ALA A 44 1.91 15.69 13.84
N GLY A 45 2.54 16.24 12.79
CA GLY A 45 3.98 16.54 12.77
C GLY A 45 4.87 15.29 12.76
N LYS A 46 4.31 14.12 12.39
CA LYS A 46 5.07 12.88 12.35
C LYS A 46 5.87 12.79 11.06
N GLU A 47 7.16 12.55 11.19
CA GLU A 47 8.05 12.37 10.05
C GLU A 47 7.69 11.11 9.25
N ILE A 48 7.56 11.28 7.93
CA ILE A 48 7.36 10.21 6.96
C ILE A 48 8.63 10.15 6.11
N VAL A 49 9.36 9.06 6.24
CA VAL A 49 10.64 8.86 5.56
C VAL A 49 10.40 8.09 4.26
N TRP A 50 10.89 8.62 3.15
CA TRP A 50 10.89 7.89 1.89
C TRP A 50 11.82 6.68 1.97
N HIS A 51 11.25 5.49 1.83
CA HIS A 51 11.98 4.22 1.83
C HIS A 51 12.03 3.60 0.44
N GLY A 52 10.96 3.77 -0.34
CA GLY A 52 10.80 3.08 -1.60
C GLY A 52 10.58 1.58 -1.42
N ARG A 53 10.72 0.85 -2.52
CA ARG A 53 10.57 -0.61 -2.56
C ARG A 53 11.49 -1.22 -3.60
N THR A 54 12.07 -2.38 -3.31
CA THR A 54 12.81 -3.16 -4.30
C THR A 54 11.88 -4.02 -5.17
N LYS A 55 12.31 -4.38 -6.38
CA LYS A 55 11.46 -5.06 -7.38
C LYS A 55 10.93 -6.43 -6.90
N GLU A 56 11.71 -7.12 -6.09
CA GLU A 56 11.44 -8.49 -5.61
C GLU A 56 10.95 -8.51 -4.15
N GLU A 57 10.72 -7.35 -3.56
CA GLU A 57 10.30 -7.25 -2.18
C GLU A 57 8.90 -7.88 -2.00
N PRO A 58 8.70 -8.76 -1.01
CA PRO A 58 7.39 -9.35 -0.72
C PRO A 58 6.43 -8.31 -0.09
N ALA A 59 5.15 -8.65 -0.01
CA ALA A 59 4.19 -7.86 0.76
C ALA A 59 4.56 -7.89 2.26
N HIS A 60 4.38 -6.76 2.94
CA HIS A 60 4.66 -6.65 4.37
C HIS A 60 3.42 -6.99 5.19
N TYR A 61 3.66 -7.61 6.34
CA TYR A 61 2.62 -7.97 7.29
C TYR A 61 3.02 -7.46 8.67
N CYS A 62 2.03 -7.07 9.46
CA CYS A 62 2.27 -6.65 10.83
C CYS A 62 2.79 -7.83 11.66
N SER A 63 3.90 -7.64 12.36
CA SER A 63 4.50 -8.66 13.23
C SER A 63 3.64 -9.11 14.42
N ILE A 64 2.52 -8.43 14.69
CA ILE A 64 1.66 -8.66 15.86
C ILE A 64 0.32 -9.29 15.49
N CYS A 65 -0.34 -8.76 14.46
CA CYS A 65 -1.67 -9.22 14.05
C CYS A 65 -1.71 -9.83 12.64
N GLU A 66 -0.55 -9.92 11.97
CA GLU A 66 -0.38 -10.53 10.65
C GLU A 66 -1.24 -9.92 9.54
N VAL A 67 -1.85 -8.76 9.78
CA VAL A 67 -2.56 -8.02 8.73
C VAL A 67 -1.56 -7.45 7.74
N GLU A 68 -1.91 -7.47 6.46
CA GLU A 68 -1.10 -6.84 5.42
C GLU A 68 -0.98 -5.33 5.67
N VAL A 69 0.24 -4.81 5.58
CA VAL A 69 0.54 -3.38 5.71
C VAL A 69 1.03 -2.87 4.36
N PHE A 70 0.31 -1.91 3.80
CA PHE A 70 0.58 -1.39 2.47
C PHE A 70 0.99 0.09 2.53
N ASN A 71 2.04 0.41 1.76
CA ASN A 71 2.62 1.75 1.56
C ASN A 71 3.26 2.41 2.79
N LEU A 72 2.51 2.60 3.87
CA LEU A 72 2.98 3.26 5.10
C LEU A 72 3.32 2.20 6.16
N LEU A 73 4.61 1.92 6.32
CA LEU A 73 5.11 0.92 7.27
C LEU A 73 5.50 1.60 8.57
N TYR A 74 5.03 1.09 9.70
CA TYR A 74 5.41 1.59 11.03
C TYR A 74 6.50 0.68 11.56
N VAL A 75 7.72 1.21 11.70
CA VAL A 75 8.87 0.47 12.24
C VAL A 75 9.37 1.15 13.50
N THR A 76 9.87 0.41 14.48
CA THR A 76 10.46 1.03 15.67
C THR A 76 11.80 1.71 15.33
N ASN A 77 12.17 2.74 16.09
CA ASN A 77 13.48 3.42 15.91
C ASN A 77 14.65 2.43 15.99
N GLU A 78 14.54 1.42 16.86
CA GLU A 78 15.51 0.35 17.05
C GLU A 78 15.62 -0.52 15.80
N SER A 79 14.50 -1.01 15.25
CA SER A 79 14.51 -1.89 14.08
C SER A 79 14.94 -1.17 12.81
N ASN A 80 14.64 0.14 12.72
CA ASN A 80 15.15 1.00 11.65
C ASN A 80 16.67 1.18 11.74
N SER A 81 17.20 1.46 12.93
CA SER A 81 18.66 1.65 13.14
C SER A 81 19.46 0.36 12.88
N GLN A 82 18.89 -0.79 13.25
CA GLN A 82 19.48 -2.11 13.01
C GLN A 82 19.21 -2.66 11.60
N LYS A 83 18.44 -1.94 10.77
CA LYS A 83 18.01 -2.37 9.43
C LYS A 83 17.30 -3.75 9.41
N THR A 84 16.64 -4.10 10.51
CA THR A 84 15.81 -5.32 10.60
C THR A 84 14.38 -5.05 10.13
N TYR A 85 13.94 -3.79 10.13
CA TYR A 85 12.66 -3.32 9.58
C TYR A 85 11.45 -4.14 10.00
N VAL A 86 11.32 -4.41 11.30
CA VAL A 86 10.14 -5.09 11.84
C VAL A 86 8.91 -4.20 11.65
N VAL A 87 7.99 -4.63 10.78
CA VAL A 87 6.81 -3.85 10.38
C VAL A 87 5.64 -4.06 11.35
N ASN A 88 5.00 -2.96 11.72
CA ASN A 88 3.74 -2.90 12.44
C ASN A 88 2.66 -2.19 11.60
N CYS A 89 1.40 -2.56 11.81
CA CYS A 89 0.27 -1.76 11.34
C CYS A 89 0.05 -0.57 12.29
N LEU A 90 -0.69 0.44 11.82
CA LEU A 90 -1.01 1.64 12.61
C LEU A 90 -1.64 1.31 13.97
N ASP A 91 -2.64 0.41 13.98
CA ASP A 91 -3.39 0.09 15.19
C ASP A 91 -2.49 -0.57 16.25
N CYS A 92 -1.62 -1.48 15.82
CA CYS A 92 -0.67 -2.12 16.71
C CYS A 92 0.42 -1.15 17.19
N ALA A 93 0.93 -0.29 16.30
CA ALA A 93 1.89 0.75 16.67
C ALA A 93 1.31 1.71 17.72
N ARG A 94 0.06 2.16 17.53
CA ARG A 94 -0.66 3.02 18.51
C ARG A 94 -0.94 2.33 19.84
N LYS A 95 -1.23 1.03 19.83
CA LYS A 95 -1.40 0.25 21.09
C LYS A 95 -0.11 0.17 21.90
N ILE A 96 1.06 0.13 21.24
CA ILE A 96 2.37 0.13 21.90
C ILE A 96 2.73 1.54 22.38
N ASN A 97 2.58 2.54 21.51
CA ASN A 97 2.85 3.93 21.83
C ASN A 97 1.84 4.83 21.11
N GLY A 98 0.91 5.40 21.87
CA GLY A 98 -0.23 6.16 21.34
C GLY A 98 0.15 7.34 20.45
N ASN A 99 1.28 7.99 20.73
CA ASN A 99 1.78 9.14 19.98
C ASN A 99 2.77 8.75 18.87
N LEU A 100 3.05 7.45 18.71
CA LEU A 100 4.03 6.91 17.76
C LEU A 100 5.44 7.47 17.93
N GLU A 101 5.83 8.00 19.10
CA GLU A 101 7.14 8.66 19.31
C GLU A 101 8.31 7.72 18.99
N ASN A 102 8.21 6.45 19.37
CA ASN A 102 9.24 5.42 19.13
C ASN A 102 9.17 4.76 17.75
N PHE A 103 8.32 5.25 16.86
CA PHE A 103 8.13 4.71 15.52
C PHE A 103 8.64 5.68 14.45
N VAL A 104 9.21 5.14 13.39
CA VAL A 104 9.43 5.81 12.10
C VAL A 104 8.37 5.31 11.14
N VAL A 105 7.80 6.21 10.33
CA VAL A 105 6.90 5.82 9.24
C VAL A 105 7.68 5.80 7.94
N LEU A 106 7.73 4.64 7.28
CA LEU A 106 8.38 4.46 5.99
C LEU A 106 7.33 4.47 4.87
N GLU A 107 7.54 5.30 3.85
CA GLU A 107 6.69 5.37 2.65
C GLU A 107 7.35 4.62 1.49
N GLN A 108 6.62 3.65 0.91
CA GLN A 108 7.14 2.79 -0.18
C GLN A 108 6.77 3.27 -1.58
N TYR A 109 5.62 3.92 -1.74
CA TYR A 109 5.09 4.39 -3.00
C TYR A 109 4.67 5.85 -2.85
N ARG A 110 5.02 6.69 -3.82
CA ARG A 110 4.51 8.05 -3.83
C ARG A 110 3.03 8.02 -4.17
N MET A 111 2.27 8.95 -3.58
CA MET A 111 0.85 9.08 -3.88
C MET A 111 0.60 9.32 -5.36
N GLU A 112 1.47 10.10 -6.03
CA GLU A 112 1.42 10.36 -7.47
C GLU A 112 1.51 9.06 -8.30
N ASP A 113 2.43 8.16 -7.94
CA ASP A 113 2.61 6.88 -8.63
C ASP A 113 1.36 5.99 -8.49
N LEU A 114 0.78 5.96 -7.28
CA LEU A 114 -0.44 5.19 -7.00
C LEU A 114 -1.64 5.78 -7.77
N MET A 115 -1.76 7.11 -7.84
CA MET A 115 -2.78 7.78 -8.64
C MET A 115 -2.64 7.44 -10.12
N GLN A 116 -1.42 7.48 -10.65
CA GLN A 116 -1.16 7.16 -12.05
C GLN A 116 -1.52 5.69 -12.37
N ILE A 117 -1.15 4.74 -11.52
CA ILE A 117 -1.53 3.32 -11.70
C ILE A 117 -3.05 3.17 -11.65
N TYR A 118 -3.70 3.86 -10.70
CA TYR A 118 -5.15 3.85 -10.61
C TYR A 118 -5.79 4.36 -11.90
N ASP A 119 -5.39 5.53 -12.40
CA ASP A 119 -6.00 6.15 -13.60
C ASP A 119 -5.79 5.31 -14.86
N GLN A 120 -4.60 4.70 -15.01
CA GLN A 120 -4.28 3.84 -16.15
C GLN A 120 -5.00 2.49 -16.13
N PHE A 121 -5.42 2.02 -14.96
CA PHE A 121 -6.16 0.77 -14.84
C PHE A 121 -7.57 0.92 -15.41
N THR A 122 -7.75 0.49 -16.65
CA THR A 122 -8.99 0.60 -17.44
C THR A 122 -9.46 -0.79 -17.90
N LEU A 123 -10.77 -0.93 -18.14
CA LEU A 123 -11.37 -2.17 -18.61
C LEU A 123 -10.80 -2.51 -19.99
N ALA A 124 -10.25 -3.72 -20.13
CA ALA A 124 -9.74 -4.16 -21.42
C ALA A 124 -10.91 -4.46 -22.37
N PRO A 125 -10.79 -4.15 -23.67
CA PRO A 125 -11.79 -4.56 -24.64
C PRO A 125 -11.91 -6.10 -24.63
N PRO A 126 -13.11 -6.64 -24.89
CA PRO A 126 -13.28 -8.09 -25.00
C PRO A 126 -12.35 -8.61 -26.11
N LEU A 127 -11.71 -9.76 -25.85
CA LEU A 127 -10.88 -10.43 -26.85
C LEU A 127 -11.72 -10.67 -28.10
N PRO A 128 -11.20 -10.42 -29.31
CA PRO A 128 -11.92 -10.73 -30.53
C PRO A 128 -12.22 -12.23 -30.53
N SER A 129 -13.51 -12.57 -30.67
CA SER A 129 -13.93 -13.94 -30.88
C SER A 129 -13.35 -14.42 -32.20
N SER A 130 -12.33 -15.29 -32.14
CA SER A 130 -11.85 -16.04 -33.30
C SER A 130 -13.05 -16.76 -33.92
N SER A 131 -13.55 -16.21 -35.02
CA SER A 131 -14.60 -16.83 -35.81
C SER A 131 -13.89 -17.87 -36.68
N SER A 132 -13.92 -19.14 -36.24
CA SER A 132 -13.54 -20.30 -37.04
C SER A 132 -14.76 -21.18 -37.25
#